data_AF-A0A3C0NEV1-F1
#
_entry.id   AF-A0A3C0NEV1-F1
#
_cell.length_a   1.000
_cell.length_b   1.000
_cell.length_c   1.000
_cell.angle_alpha   90.00
_cell.angle_beta   90.00
_cell.angle_gamma   90.00
#
_symmetry.space_group_name_H-M   'P 1'
#
loop_
_entity.id
_entity.type
_entity.pdbx_description
1 polymer ?
#
loop_
_entity_poly.entity_id
_entity_poly.type
_entity_poly.pdbx_seq_one_letter_code
_entity_poly.pdbx_strand_id
1 'polypeptide(L)'
;GSPPMNFLPVQVKAPLLIHHSQFRLTLPEAWEPVLRDYNGRSLSLGIRPEHLTIAVPAPKNLPVQVDLVEALGNDTYLSVSMGEESTLQVRIPPDQRVEIGDQIWLAIAVDKI
;
A
#
# COMPACT_ATOMS: atom_id res chain seq x y z
N GLY A 1 -5.17 15.22 0.01
CA GLY A 1 -3.72 15.46 -0.07
C GLY A 1 -3.32 15.44 -1.52
N SER A 2 -2.19 16.05 -1.85
CA SER A 2 -1.51 15.79 -3.13
C SER A 2 -0.28 14.96 -2.78
N PRO A 3 -0.11 13.75 -3.34
CA PRO A 3 -0.99 13.04 -4.27
C PRO A 3 -2.28 12.53 -3.58
N PRO A 4 -3.29 12.10 -4.35
CA PRO A 4 -4.52 11.52 -3.79
C PRO A 4 -4.23 10.23 -3.01
N MET A 5 -5.20 9.84 -2.17
CA MET A 5 -5.14 8.57 -1.44
C MET A 5 -5.26 7.39 -2.41
N ASN A 6 -4.47 6.34 -2.16
CA ASN A 6 -4.59 5.05 -2.83
C ASN A 6 -5.77 4.27 -2.27
N PHE A 7 -6.46 3.52 -3.13
CA PHE A 7 -7.56 2.65 -2.71
C PHE A 7 -7.38 1.26 -3.29
N LEU A 8 -7.40 0.24 -2.42
CA LEU A 8 -7.29 -1.16 -2.81
C LEU A 8 -8.49 -1.98 -2.29
N PRO A 9 -9.14 -2.80 -3.11
CA PRO A 9 -10.24 -3.65 -2.66
C PRO A 9 -9.70 -4.80 -1.80
N VAL A 10 -10.13 -4.91 -0.56
CA VAL A 10 -9.70 -5.98 0.36
C VAL A 10 -10.88 -6.74 0.94
N GLN A 11 -10.70 -8.01 1.28
CA GLN A 11 -11.70 -8.78 2.01
C GLN A 11 -11.32 -8.91 3.48
N VAL A 12 -12.26 -8.64 4.38
CA VAL A 12 -12.06 -8.84 5.81
C VAL A 12 -12.10 -10.33 6.14
N LYS A 13 -11.14 -10.77 6.95
CA LYS A 13 -11.08 -12.07 7.62
C LYS A 13 -10.95 -11.79 9.11
N ALA A 14 -12.03 -12.03 9.84
CA ALA A 14 -12.05 -11.77 11.28
C ALA A 14 -10.93 -12.53 12.02
N PRO A 15 -10.41 -11.99 13.13
CA PRO A 15 -10.86 -10.75 13.79
C PRO A 15 -10.23 -9.46 13.24
N LEU A 16 -9.00 -9.52 12.74
CA LEU A 16 -8.20 -8.33 12.43
C LEU A 16 -7.43 -8.45 11.12
N LEU A 17 -7.76 -9.41 10.27
CA LEU A 17 -7.02 -9.64 9.02
C LEU A 17 -7.79 -9.04 7.85
N ILE A 18 -7.07 -8.37 6.95
CA ILE A 18 -7.56 -8.06 5.61
C ILE A 18 -6.72 -8.79 4.57
N HIS A 19 -7.39 -9.26 3.52
CA HIS A 19 -6.80 -10.03 2.44
C HIS A 19 -6.99 -9.32 1.10
N HIS A 20 -5.89 -9.13 0.39
CA HIS A 20 -5.84 -8.80 -1.03
C HIS A 20 -5.32 -10.02 -1.79
N SER A 21 -5.50 -10.08 -3.11
CA SER A 21 -4.94 -11.16 -3.95
C SER A 21 -3.42 -11.35 -3.81
N GLN A 22 -2.71 -10.26 -3.46
CA GLN A 22 -1.24 -10.20 -3.43
C GLN A 22 -0.64 -10.03 -2.04
N PHE A 23 -1.42 -9.67 -1.02
CA PHE A 23 -0.91 -9.47 0.33
C PHE A 23 -1.95 -9.78 1.40
N ARG A 24 -1.47 -9.98 2.62
CA ARG A 24 -2.29 -10.12 3.83
C ARG A 24 -1.78 -9.15 4.88
N LEU A 25 -2.70 -8.43 5.52
CA LEU A 25 -2.35 -7.43 6.52
C LEU A 25 -3.15 -7.67 7.79
N THR A 26 -2.45 -7.83 8.91
CA THR A 26 -3.09 -7.83 10.24
C THR A 26 -3.18 -6.38 10.71
N LEU A 27 -4.39 -5.95 11.06
CA LEU A 27 -4.69 -4.61 11.52
C LEU A 27 -4.52 -4.49 13.05
N PRO A 28 -4.32 -3.27 13.58
CA PRO A 28 -4.21 -3.05 15.02
C PRO A 28 -5.49 -3.45 15.76
N GLU A 29 -5.36 -3.87 17.03
CA GLU A 29 -6.49 -4.32 17.87
C GLU A 29 -7.63 -3.30 17.98
N ALA A 30 -7.34 -2.01 17.84
CA ALA A 30 -8.34 -0.94 17.83
C ALA A 30 -9.44 -1.13 16.75
N TRP A 31 -9.15 -1.89 15.69
CA TRP A 31 -10.10 -2.19 14.62
C TRP A 31 -11.04 -3.36 14.93
N GLU A 32 -10.77 -4.18 15.95
CA GLU A 32 -11.55 -5.40 16.21
C GLU A 32 -13.05 -5.14 16.40
N PRO A 33 -13.48 -4.14 17.20
CA PRO A 33 -14.91 -3.88 17.40
C PRO A 33 -15.63 -3.52 16.10
N VAL A 34 -14.93 -2.84 15.18
CA VAL A 34 -15.49 -2.39 13.90
C VAL A 34 -15.51 -3.53 12.89
N LEU A 35 -14.43 -4.33 12.80
CA LEU A 35 -14.29 -5.38 11.77
C LEU A 35 -15.13 -6.62 12.05
N ARG A 36 -15.57 -6.84 13.28
CA ARG A 36 -16.37 -8.00 13.69
C ARG A 36 -17.59 -8.23 12.78
N ASP A 37 -18.30 -7.16 12.45
CA ASP A 37 -19.54 -7.21 11.64
C ASP A 37 -19.26 -7.29 10.12
N TYR A 38 -17.99 -7.21 9.72
CA TYR A 38 -17.55 -7.18 8.33
C TYR A 38 -16.88 -8.47 7.86
N ASN A 39 -16.82 -9.52 8.69
CA ASN A 39 -16.19 -10.78 8.29
C ASN A 39 -16.71 -11.30 6.93
N GLY A 40 -15.79 -11.56 6.00
CA GLY A 40 -16.10 -12.01 4.64
C GLY A 40 -16.54 -10.91 3.67
N ARG A 41 -16.79 -9.67 4.14
CA ARG A 41 -17.18 -8.55 3.28
C ARG A 41 -15.97 -7.91 2.61
N SER A 42 -16.19 -7.32 1.44
CA SER A 42 -15.21 -6.49 0.74
C SER A 42 -15.27 -5.05 1.25
N LEU A 43 -14.11 -4.46 1.47
CA LEU A 43 -13.89 -3.07 1.86
C LEU A 43 -12.90 -2.40 0.90
N SER A 44 -12.86 -1.07 0.91
CA SER A 44 -11.82 -0.30 0.24
C SER A 44 -10.78 0.15 1.26
N LEU A 45 -9.54 -0.32 1.11
CA LEU A 45 -8.40 0.05 1.92
C LEU A 45 -7.79 1.35 1.39
N GLY A 46 -7.98 2.43 2.14
CA GLY A 46 -7.36 3.72 1.85
C GLY A 46 -5.92 3.79 2.39
N ILE A 47 -4.94 4.09 1.55
CA ILE A 47 -3.53 4.26 1.96
C ILE A 47 -3.00 5.57 1.40
N ARG A 48 -2.46 6.44 2.26
CA ARG A 48 -1.81 7.66 1.78
C ARG A 48 -0.47 7.35 1.13
N PRO A 49 -0.06 8.06 0.07
CA PRO A 49 1.23 7.85 -0.60
C PRO A 49 2.44 7.89 0.35
N GLU A 50 2.41 8.76 1.36
CA GLU A 50 3.45 8.90 2.38
C GLU A 50 3.47 7.78 3.43
N HIS A 51 2.45 6.91 3.46
CA HIS A 51 2.37 5.75 4.36
C HIS A 51 2.82 4.44 3.69
N LEU A 52 3.34 4.53 2.47
CA LEU A 52 3.99 3.46 1.74
C LEU A 52 5.50 3.68 1.76
N THR A 53 6.28 2.66 2.11
CA THR A 53 7.74 2.75 2.20
C THR A 53 8.39 1.59 1.47
N ILE A 54 9.53 1.84 0.82
CA ILE A 54 10.32 0.77 0.20
C ILE A 54 10.85 -0.16 1.29
N ALA A 55 10.65 -1.46 1.08
CA ALA A 55 11.01 -2.50 2.01
C ALA A 55 11.64 -3.70 1.29
N VAL A 56 12.13 -4.66 2.08
CA VAL A 56 12.60 -5.95 1.56
C VAL A 56 11.43 -6.89 1.24
N PRO A 57 11.61 -7.90 0.39
CA PRO A 57 10.58 -8.89 0.10
C PRO A 57 10.04 -9.58 1.36
N ALA A 58 8.71 -9.56 1.55
CA ALA A 58 8.01 -10.27 2.63
C ALA A 58 6.54 -10.51 2.27
N PRO A 59 5.86 -11.54 2.84
CA PRO A 59 4.45 -11.84 2.53
C PRO A 59 3.43 -10.71 2.84
N LYS A 60 3.82 -9.77 3.70
CA LYS A 60 3.01 -8.59 4.08
C LYS A 60 3.29 -7.36 3.21
N ASN A 61 4.37 -7.39 2.44
CA ASN A 61 4.80 -6.28 1.58
C ASN A 61 4.29 -6.51 0.16
N LEU A 62 3.96 -5.42 -0.53
CA LEU A 62 3.33 -5.44 -1.83
C LEU A 62 4.44 -5.42 -2.90
N PRO A 63 4.59 -6.47 -3.72
CA PRO A 63 5.44 -6.40 -4.89
C PRO A 63 4.79 -5.50 -5.94
N VAL A 64 5.54 -4.51 -6.44
CA VAL A 64 5.07 -3.56 -7.44
C VAL A 64 6.16 -3.26 -8.47
N GLN A 65 5.75 -2.85 -9.66
CA GLN A 65 6.63 -2.33 -10.70
C GLN A 65 6.56 -0.81 -10.74
N VAL A 66 7.70 -0.15 -10.94
CA VAL A 66 7.75 1.31 -11.07
C VAL A 66 7.42 1.71 -12.51
N ASP A 67 6.34 2.47 -12.70
CA ASP A 67 5.89 2.93 -14.02
C ASP A 67 6.37 4.37 -14.30
N LEU A 68 6.44 5.21 -13.27
CA LEU A 68 6.85 6.61 -13.37
C LEU A 68 7.62 7.03 -12.12
N VAL A 69 8.64 7.88 -12.33
CA VAL A 69 9.42 8.53 -11.27
C VAL A 69 9.39 10.04 -11.51
N GLU A 70 8.86 10.80 -10.55
CA GLU A 70 8.80 12.26 -10.58
C GLU A 70 9.58 12.85 -9.38
N ALA A 71 10.82 13.28 -9.63
CA ALA A 71 11.66 13.92 -8.62
C ALA A 71 11.30 15.42 -8.49
N LEU A 72 10.61 15.79 -7.42
CA LEU A 72 10.13 17.16 -7.15
C LEU A 72 10.97 17.86 -6.07
N GLY A 73 12.29 17.68 -6.13
CA GLY A 73 13.26 18.30 -5.22
C GLY A 73 13.32 17.64 -3.86
N ASN A 74 12.38 17.96 -2.97
CA ASN A 74 12.35 17.45 -1.59
C ASN A 74 11.67 16.10 -1.43
N ASP A 75 10.97 15.64 -2.47
CA ASP A 75 10.25 14.38 -2.50
C ASP A 75 10.38 13.77 -3.90
N THR A 76 10.31 12.44 -3.95
CA THR A 76 10.15 11.71 -5.22
C THR A 76 8.79 11.00 -5.18
N TYR A 77 7.99 11.24 -6.22
CA TYR A 77 6.72 10.54 -6.40
C TYR A 77 6.90 9.40 -7.37
N LEU A 78 6.37 8.24 -6.99
CA LEU A 78 6.34 7.07 -7.85
C LEU A 78 4.89 6.76 -8.23
N SER A 79 4.65 6.51 -9.50
CA SER A 79 3.49 5.72 -9.94
C SER A 79 3.96 4.29 -10.08
N VAL A 80 3.31 3.37 -9.36
CA VAL A 80 3.66 1.95 -9.37
C VAL A 80 2.46 1.10 -9.74
N SER A 81 2.67 0.03 -10.48
CA SER A 81 1.64 -0.92 -10.86
C SER A 81 1.77 -2.20 -10.04
N MET A 82 0.62 -2.72 -9.65
CA MET A 82 0.48 -3.97 -8.92
C MET A 82 -0.29 -4.95 -9.82
N GLY A 83 0.39 -5.50 -10.83
CA GLY A 83 -0.24 -6.27 -11.91
C GLY A 83 -0.99 -5.38 -12.90
N GLU A 84 -1.99 -5.93 -13.60
CA GLU A 84 -2.64 -5.26 -14.74
C GLU A 84 -3.68 -4.19 -14.36
N GLU A 85 -4.20 -4.17 -13.13
CA GLU A 85 -5.42 -3.39 -12.82
C GLU A 85 -5.29 -2.36 -11.69
N SER A 86 -4.15 -2.27 -11.00
CA SER A 86 -4.03 -1.38 -9.83
C SER A 86 -2.76 -0.54 -9.89
N THR A 87 -2.94 0.78 -10.06
CA THR A 87 -1.87 1.76 -9.94
C THR A 87 -1.92 2.45 -8.58
N LEU A 88 -0.77 2.59 -7.94
CA LEU A 88 -0.60 3.26 -6.65
C LEU A 88 0.36 4.44 -6.79
N GLN A 89 0.08 5.48 -6.02
CA GLN A 89 0.95 6.63 -5.83
C GLN A 89 1.76 6.43 -4.55
N VAL A 90 3.08 6.59 -4.64
CA VAL A 90 4.00 6.45 -3.51
C VAL A 90 4.80 7.74 -3.40
N ARG A 91 5.02 8.20 -2.17
CA ARG A 91 5.91 9.34 -1.89
C ARG A 91 7.11 8.83 -1.12
N ILE A 92 8.30 8.97 -1.68
CA ILE A 92 9.56 8.55 -1.06
C ILE A 92 10.51 9.73 -0.84
N PRO A 93 11.45 9.62 0.12
CA PRO A 93 12.56 10.56 0.27
C PRO A 93 13.41 10.68 -1.02
N PRO A 94 14.00 11.85 -1.30
CA PRO A 94 14.72 12.11 -2.55
C PRO A 94 16.08 11.40 -2.65
N ASP A 95 16.60 10.87 -1.55
CA ASP A 95 17.84 10.10 -1.48
C ASP A 95 17.67 8.62 -1.85
N GLN A 96 16.42 8.13 -1.91
CA GLN A 96 16.12 6.79 -2.42
C GLN A 96 16.19 6.76 -3.94
N ARG A 97 17.12 5.96 -4.47
CA ARG A 97 17.27 5.74 -5.92
C ARG A 97 16.37 4.61 -6.37
N VAL A 98 15.47 4.94 -7.29
CA VAL A 98 14.53 4.03 -7.93
C VAL A 98 14.43 4.44 -9.40
N GLU A 99 14.42 3.46 -10.30
CA GLU A 99 14.31 3.67 -11.74
C GLU A 99 12.99 3.11 -12.29
N ILE A 100 12.54 3.66 -13.42
CA ILE A 100 11.39 3.12 -14.15
C ILE A 100 11.70 1.68 -14.57
N GLY A 101 10.76 0.77 -14.31
CA GLY A 101 10.90 -0.66 -14.56
C GLY A 101 11.39 -1.47 -13.36
N ASP A 102 11.85 -0.83 -12.28
CA ASP A 102 12.26 -1.54 -11.07
C ASP A 102 11.12 -2.34 -10.46
N GLN A 103 11.45 -3.54 -9.99
CA GLN A 103 10.58 -4.35 -9.13
C GLN A 103 10.94 -4.08 -7.68
N ILE A 104 10.03 -3.45 -6.94
CA ILE A 104 10.23 -3.08 -5.54
C ILE A 104 9.13 -3.69 -4.65
N TRP A 105 9.39 -3.68 -3.34
CA TRP A 105 8.40 -4.09 -2.34
C TRP A 105 8.02 -2.90 -1.48
N LEU A 106 6.72 -2.70 -1.29
CA LEU A 106 6.19 -1.64 -0.44
C LEU A 106 5.65 -2.20 0.87
N ALA A 107 6.07 -1.64 1.99
CA ALA A 107 5.46 -1.85 3.28
C ALA A 107 4.40 -0.77 3.55
N ILE A 108 3.25 -1.18 4.08
CA ILE A 108 2.19 -0.28 4.53
C ILE A 108 2.39 0.03 6.01
N ALA A 109 2.36 1.31 6.39
CA ALA A 109 2.32 1.73 7.78
C ALA A 109 0.95 1.43 8.41
N VAL A 110 0.81 0.23 8.97
CA VAL A 110 -0.44 -0.35 9.48
C VAL A 110 -1.11 0.49 10.58
N ASP A 111 -0.32 1.20 11.38
CA ASP A 111 -0.78 2.11 12.44
C ASP A 111 -1.36 3.43 11.90
N LYS A 112 -1.23 3.67 10.59
CA LYS A 112 -1.70 4.88 9.88
C LYS A 112 -2.86 4.63 8.93
N ILE A 113 -3.44 3.44 9.00
CA ILE A 113 -4.62 3.00 8.25
C ILE A 113 -5.85 3.15 9.14
#